data_AF-A0A352VGZ4-F1
#
_entry.id   AF-A0A352VGZ4-F1
#
_cell.length_a   1.000
_cell.length_b   1.000
_cell.length_c   1.000
_cell.angle_alpha   90.00
_cell.angle_beta   90.00
_cell.angle_gamma   90.00
#
_symmetry.space_group_name_H-M   'P 1'
#
loop_
_entity.id
_entity.type
_entity.pdbx_description
1 polymer ?
#
loop_
_entity_poly.entity_id
_entity_poly.type
_entity_poly.pdbx_seq_one_letter_code
_entity_poly.pdbx_strand_id
1 'polypeptide(L)'
;GEYATRGFVDAYDPETGERIWRFHTIPGPGEPGSETWPQDAEILARGGGGTWMTGSYDPELDLIYWGTGNPNPDYYGDDRLGDNLYTNSLVALDAQTGTLRWHYQFTPHDLHDW
;
A
#
# COMPACT_ATOMS: atom_id res chain seq x y z
N GLY A 1 6.53 6.16 3.50
CA GLY A 1 6.41 6.50 4.92
C GLY A 1 6.81 7.94 5.05
N GLU A 2 8.11 8.23 5.02
CA GLU A 2 8.61 9.58 5.32
C GLU A 2 8.57 10.60 4.15
N TYR A 3 8.36 10.14 2.90
CA TYR A 3 8.37 11.02 1.72
C TYR A 3 7.06 10.96 0.94
N ALA A 4 6.67 12.13 0.39
CA ALA A 4 5.57 12.37 -0.53
C ALA A 4 5.71 11.51 -1.81
N THR A 5 5.30 10.25 -1.70
CA THR A 5 5.42 9.21 -2.74
C THR A 5 4.23 8.27 -2.64
N ARG A 6 3.95 7.56 -3.72
CA ARG A 6 2.96 6.49 -3.74
C ARG A 6 3.66 5.15 -3.48
N GLY A 7 3.50 4.58 -2.29
CA GLY A 7 4.13 3.32 -1.90
C GLY A 7 3.69 2.14 -2.77
N PHE A 8 4.57 1.15 -2.92
CA PHE A 8 4.31 -0.04 -3.73
C PHE A 8 5.13 -1.25 -3.28
N VAL A 9 4.72 -2.44 -3.73
CA VAL A 9 5.53 -3.67 -3.75
C VAL A 9 5.70 -4.09 -5.21
N ASP A 10 6.92 -4.36 -5.63
CA ASP A 10 7.22 -4.86 -6.98
C ASP A 10 7.81 -6.27 -6.91
N ALA A 11 7.43 -7.11 -7.87
CA ALA A 11 8.14 -8.35 -8.17
C ALA A 11 8.88 -8.22 -9.49
N TYR A 12 10.07 -8.81 -9.53
CA TYR A 12 10.94 -8.81 -10.68
C TYR A 12 11.38 -10.24 -11.00
N ASP A 13 11.56 -10.52 -12.28
CA ASP A 13 12.21 -11.73 -12.74
C ASP A 13 13.68 -11.71 -12.28
N PRO A 14 14.16 -12.75 -11.58
CA PRO A 14 15.51 -12.77 -11.02
C PRO A 14 16.61 -12.95 -12.08
N GLU A 15 16.28 -13.44 -13.27
CA GLU A 15 17.22 -13.65 -14.37
C GLU A 15 17.33 -12.40 -15.27
N THR A 16 16.20 -11.78 -15.59
CA THR A 16 16.13 -10.67 -16.55
C THR A 16 16.06 -9.29 -15.89
N GLY A 17 15.58 -9.21 -14.65
CA GLY A 17 15.27 -7.96 -13.96
C GLY A 17 14.02 -7.25 -14.51
N GLU A 18 13.22 -7.92 -15.34
CA GLU A 18 11.94 -7.37 -15.81
C GLU A 18 10.89 -7.38 -14.70
N ARG A 19 10.09 -6.31 -14.59
CA ARG A 19 9.03 -6.24 -13.59
C ARG A 19 7.87 -7.14 -14.00
N ILE A 20 7.54 -8.10 -13.14
CA ILE A 20 6.44 -9.05 -13.32
C ILE A 20 5.12 -8.37 -12.95
N TRP A 21 5.05 -7.77 -11.76
CA TRP A 21 3.88 -7.06 -11.28
C TRP A 21 4.26 -5.94 -10.31
N ARG A 22 3.30 -5.02 -10.10
CA ARG A 22 3.35 -3.96 -9.09
C ARG A 22 2.02 -3.92 -8.35
N PHE A 23 2.08 -3.91 -7.03
CA PHE A 23 0.96 -3.55 -6.17
C PHE A 23 1.19 -2.16 -5.60
N HIS A 24 0.28 -1.22 -5.83
CA HIS A 24 0.30 0.08 -5.17
C HIS A 24 -0.43 0.02 -3.83
N THR A 25 0.22 0.50 -2.77
CA THR A 25 -0.38 0.57 -1.42
C THR A 25 -1.41 1.69 -1.28
N ILE A 26 -1.32 2.71 -2.13
CA ILE A 26 -2.36 3.73 -2.30
C ILE A 26 -3.15 3.35 -3.56
N PRO A 27 -4.42 2.99 -3.48
CA PRO A 27 -5.24 2.60 -4.62
C PRO A 27 -5.51 3.80 -5.54
N GLY A 28 -5.56 3.54 -6.84
CA GLY A 28 -5.98 4.50 -7.86
C GLY A 28 -7.50 4.59 -7.99
N PRO A 29 -8.05 5.61 -8.66
CA PRO A 29 -9.49 5.76 -8.83
C PRO A 29 -10.16 4.50 -9.43
N GLY A 30 -11.16 3.96 -8.73
CA GLY A 30 -11.89 2.76 -9.14
C GLY A 30 -11.26 1.44 -8.71
N GLU A 31 -10.06 1.45 -8.12
CA GLU A 31 -9.48 0.29 -7.45
C GLU A 31 -10.13 0.08 -6.07
N PRO A 32 -10.21 -1.16 -5.57
CA PRO A 32 -10.72 -1.42 -4.22
C PRO A 32 -9.98 -0.62 -3.15
N GLY A 33 -10.71 0.07 -2.27
CA GLY A 33 -10.16 0.91 -1.21
C GLY A 33 -9.96 2.37 -1.63
N SER A 34 -10.06 2.69 -2.93
CA SER A 34 -9.94 4.07 -3.42
C SER A 34 -11.01 4.99 -2.85
N GLU A 35 -12.19 4.46 -2.52
CA GLU A 35 -13.28 5.20 -1.87
C GLU A 35 -12.92 5.76 -0.48
N THR A 36 -11.84 5.27 0.14
CA THR A 36 -11.33 5.74 1.43
C THR A 36 -10.34 6.91 1.31
N TRP A 37 -10.13 7.41 0.09
CA TRP A 37 -9.30 8.57 -0.21
C TRP A 37 -10.10 9.66 -0.92
N PRO A 38 -9.67 10.93 -0.80
CA PRO A 38 -10.09 11.96 -1.74
C PRO A 38 -9.69 11.56 -3.15
N GLN A 39 -10.62 11.72 -4.09
CA GLN A 39 -10.40 11.40 -5.52
C GLN A 39 -9.61 12.53 -6.21
N ASP A 40 -8.47 12.88 -5.63
CA ASP A 40 -7.55 13.90 -6.10
C ASP A 40 -6.22 13.25 -6.47
N ALA A 41 -5.79 13.45 -7.72
CA ALA A 41 -4.61 12.79 -8.25
C ALA A 41 -3.31 13.21 -7.55
N GLU A 42 -3.22 14.46 -7.07
CA GLU A 42 -2.04 14.96 -6.37
C GLU A 42 -1.91 14.33 -5.00
N ILE A 43 -3.03 14.20 -4.27
CA ILE A 43 -3.09 13.52 -2.97
C ILE A 43 -2.73 12.04 -3.13
N LEU A 44 -3.34 11.33 -4.08
CA LEU A 44 -3.06 9.91 -4.31
C LEU A 44 -1.61 9.64 -4.72
N ALA A 45 -1.01 10.54 -5.53
CA ALA A 45 0.37 10.41 -5.98
C ALA A 45 1.39 10.55 -4.84
N ARG A 46 1.01 11.20 -3.73
CA ARG A 46 1.86 11.43 -2.57
C ARG A 46 1.39 10.74 -1.29
N GLY A 47 0.43 9.82 -1.37
CA GLY A 47 -0.31 9.32 -0.20
C GLY A 47 0.47 8.51 0.84
N GLY A 48 1.76 8.23 0.65
CA GLY A 48 2.58 7.49 1.63
C GLY A 48 2.52 5.97 1.41
N GLY A 49 2.27 5.19 2.46
CA GLY A 49 2.12 3.73 2.37
C GLY A 49 3.42 2.97 2.08
N GLY A 50 4.55 3.45 2.61
CA GLY A 50 5.86 2.85 2.33
C GLY A 50 5.98 1.40 2.81
N THR A 51 6.70 0.56 2.07
CA THR A 51 6.82 -0.90 2.28
C THR A 51 8.21 -1.27 2.80
N TRP A 52 8.73 -0.48 3.74
CA TRP A 52 10.14 -0.48 4.16
C TRP A 52 10.63 -1.76 4.83
N MET A 53 9.73 -2.49 5.48
CA MET A 53 10.05 -3.72 6.19
C MET A 53 9.88 -4.93 5.27
N THR A 54 10.71 -5.95 5.45
CA THR A 54 10.61 -7.20 4.70
C THR A 54 9.33 -7.95 5.06
N GLY A 55 8.59 -8.41 4.06
CA GLY A 55 7.44 -9.29 4.24
C GLY A 55 7.81 -10.75 4.53
N SER A 56 6.79 -11.60 4.59
CA SER A 56 6.91 -13.06 4.68
C SER A 56 6.20 -13.75 3.52
N TYR A 57 6.50 -15.04 3.30
CA TYR A 57 5.90 -15.87 2.25
C TYR A 57 5.40 -17.18 2.83
N ASP A 58 4.23 -17.62 2.37
CA ASP A 58 3.64 -18.91 2.67
C ASP A 58 3.48 -19.74 1.37
N PRO A 59 4.24 -20.82 1.19
CA PRO A 59 4.20 -21.64 -0.02
C PRO A 59 2.96 -22.54 -0.13
N GLU A 60 2.24 -22.81 0.96
CA GLU A 60 1.02 -23.63 0.90
C GLU A 60 -0.15 -22.83 0.31
N LEU A 61 -0.19 -21.53 0.60
CA LEU A 61 -1.21 -20.61 0.12
C LEU A 61 -0.80 -19.78 -1.11
N ASP A 62 0.50 -19.79 -1.42
CA ASP A 62 1.15 -18.96 -2.43
C ASP A 62 0.91 -17.45 -2.20
N LEU A 63 1.02 -17.03 -0.94
CA LEU A 63 0.79 -15.65 -0.51
C LEU A 63 2.05 -15.02 0.06
N ILE A 64 2.28 -13.76 -0.30
CA ILE A 64 3.18 -12.88 0.43
C ILE A 64 2.39 -11.96 1.36
N TYR A 65 2.96 -11.67 2.52
CA TYR A 65 2.38 -10.77 3.52
C TYR A 65 3.30 -9.58 3.73
N TRP A 66 2.78 -8.36 3.59
CA TRP A 66 3.58 -7.14 3.67
C TRP A 66 2.93 -6.09 4.57
N GLY A 67 3.73 -5.51 5.46
CA GLY A 67 3.33 -4.35 6.25
C GLY A 67 3.50 -3.06 5.45
N THR A 68 2.52 -2.17 5.52
CA THR A 68 2.55 -0.85 4.88
C THR A 68 2.58 0.23 5.95
N GLY A 69 3.37 1.29 5.70
CA GLY A 69 3.53 2.40 6.65
C GLY A 69 2.44 3.46 6.55
N ASN A 70 2.71 4.56 7.25
CA ASN A 70 1.84 5.72 7.43
C ASN A 70 1.37 6.38 6.13
N PRO A 71 0.19 7.04 6.15
CA PRO A 71 -0.24 7.96 5.11
C PRO A 71 0.57 9.27 5.17
N ASN A 72 0.55 10.02 4.07
CA ASN A 72 1.15 11.35 3.99
C ASN A 72 0.12 12.40 3.55
N PRO A 73 0.11 13.63 4.12
CA PRO A 73 1.00 14.14 5.18
C PRO A 73 0.80 13.46 6.53
N ASP A 74 1.85 13.28 7.33
CA ASP A 74 1.86 12.32 8.44
C ASP A 74 0.98 12.76 9.62
N TYR A 75 1.03 14.05 9.97
CA TYR A 75 0.36 14.62 11.15
C TYR A 75 -0.86 15.51 10.83
N TYR A 76 -1.19 15.68 9.55
CA TYR A 76 -2.30 16.53 9.09
C TYR A 76 -3.16 15.77 8.08
N GLY A 77 -4.42 15.54 8.45
CA GLY A 77 -5.33 14.67 7.70
C GLY A 77 -6.40 15.39 6.86
N ASP A 78 -6.54 16.71 6.98
CA ASP A 78 -7.69 17.43 6.38
C ASP A 78 -7.72 17.33 4.85
N ASP A 79 -6.55 17.21 4.21
CA ASP A 79 -6.43 17.02 2.75
C ASP A 79 -6.55 15.54 2.34
N ARG A 80 -6.65 14.60 3.27
CA ARG A 80 -6.73 13.16 3.04
C ARG A 80 -7.82 12.49 3.88
N LEU A 81 -9.00 13.10 3.94
CA LEU A 81 -10.14 12.55 4.67
C LEU A 81 -10.49 11.13 4.20
N GLY A 82 -10.84 10.28 5.18
CA GLY A 82 -11.15 8.86 4.98
C GLY A 82 -10.09 7.94 5.59
N ASP A 83 -10.35 6.64 5.59
CA ASP A 83 -9.52 5.64 6.29
C ASP A 83 -8.10 5.51 5.71
N ASN A 84 -7.87 6.01 4.49
CA ASN A 84 -6.56 6.00 3.82
C ASN A 84 -6.01 4.60 3.54
N LEU A 85 -6.85 3.66 3.07
CA LEU A 85 -6.39 2.31 2.73
C LEU A 85 -5.41 2.31 1.56
N TYR A 86 -4.31 1.57 1.55
CA TYR A 86 -3.90 0.53 2.48
C TYR A 86 -2.71 0.99 3.32
N THR A 87 -2.75 2.19 3.88
CA THR A 87 -1.72 2.64 4.84
C THR A 87 -1.93 1.97 6.19
N ASN A 88 -0.86 1.84 6.97
CA ASN A 88 -0.89 1.20 8.30
C ASN A 88 -1.62 -0.14 8.31
N SER A 89 -1.31 -0.97 7.33
CA SER A 89 -2.03 -2.21 7.06
C SER A 89 -1.08 -3.40 6.94
N LEU A 90 -1.62 -4.59 7.16
CA LEU A 90 -1.08 -5.83 6.63
C LEU A 90 -1.84 -6.17 5.36
N VAL A 91 -1.14 -6.32 4.23
CA VAL A 91 -1.71 -6.80 2.97
C VAL A 91 -1.23 -8.22 2.69
N ALA A 92 -2.14 -9.07 2.21
CA ALA A 92 -1.82 -10.39 1.69
C ALA A 92 -2.02 -10.39 0.18
N LEU A 93 -0.93 -10.60 -0.55
CA LEU A 93 -0.91 -10.57 -2.02
C LEU A 93 -0.63 -11.97 -2.55
N ASP A 94 -1.30 -12.32 -3.64
CA ASP A 94 -0.96 -13.48 -4.46
C ASP A 94 0.48 -13.32 -5.00
N ALA A 95 1.37 -14.28 -4.72
CA ALA A 95 2.80 -14.12 -4.99
C ALA A 95 3.11 -14.02 -6.49
N GLN A 96 2.30 -14.66 -7.33
CA GLN A 96 2.51 -14.73 -8.78
C GLN A 96 1.96 -13.52 -9.52
N THR A 97 0.89 -12.91 -9.01
CA THR A 97 0.17 -11.84 -9.72
C THR A 97 0.20 -10.48 -9.03
N GLY A 98 0.54 -10.43 -7.73
CA GLY A 98 0.43 -9.22 -6.91
C GLY A 98 -1.02 -8.84 -6.56
N THR A 99 -1.99 -9.70 -6.88
CA THR A 99 -3.42 -9.45 -6.59
C THR A 99 -3.66 -9.44 -5.08
N LEU A 100 -4.31 -8.39 -4.57
CA LEU A 100 -4.72 -8.32 -3.18
C LEU A 100 -5.77 -9.40 -2.88
N ARG A 101 -5.46 -10.29 -1.92
CA ARG A 101 -6.35 -11.36 -1.46
C ARG A 101 -7.16 -10.94 -0.25
N TRP A 102 -6.50 -10.28 0.69
CA TRP A 102 -7.14 -9.66 1.85
C TRP A 102 -6.20 -8.61 2.45
N HIS A 103 -6.74 -7.76 3.32
CA HIS A 103 -5.97 -6.81 4.12
C HIS A 103 -6.56 -6.70 5.53
N TYR A 104 -5.76 -6.18 6.45
CA TYR A 104 -6.22 -5.69 7.75
C TYR A 104 -5.53 -4.36 8.03
N GLN A 105 -6.32 -3.30 8.24
CA GLN A 105 -5.79 -1.98 8.60
C GLN A 105 -5.76 -1.82 10.12
N PHE A 106 -4.58 -1.52 10.65
CA PHE A 106 -4.38 -1.33 12.09
C PHE A 106 -4.81 0.07 12.54
N THR A 107 -4.51 1.09 11.73
CA THR A 107 -4.74 2.50 12.08
C THR A 107 -5.40 3.25 10.92
N PRO A 108 -6.75 3.24 10.84
CA PRO A 108 -7.48 4.07 9.90
C PRO A 108 -7.25 5.55 10.17
N HIS A 109 -7.10 6.35 9.10
CA HIS A 109 -6.91 7.80 9.16
C HIS A 109 -5.84 8.23 10.17
N ASP A 110 -4.64 7.65 10.06
CA ASP A 110 -3.56 7.94 11.00
C ASP A 110 -3.14 9.42 10.98
N LEU A 111 -2.76 9.94 12.15
CA LEU A 111 -2.30 11.32 12.38
C LEU A 111 -1.04 11.35 13.28
N HIS A 112 -0.43 10.19 13.52
CA HIS A 112 0.63 10.04 14.53
C HIS A 112 1.90 9.38 14.00
N ASP A 113 1.95 9.04 12.71
CA ASP A 113 3.13 8.41 12.07
C ASP A 113 3.48 7.06 12.73
N TRP A 114 2.49 6.17 12.78
CA TRP A 114 2.62 4.83 13.38
C TRP A 114 3.11 3.76 12.40
#